data_AF-A0A3E4YLU6-F1
#
_entry.id   AF-A0A3E4YLU6-F1
#
_cell.length_a   1.000
_cell.length_b   1.000
_cell.length_c   1.000
_cell.angle_alpha   90.00
_cell.angle_beta   90.00
_cell.angle_gamma   90.00
#
_symmetry.space_group_name_H-M   'P 1'
#
loop_
_entity.id
_entity.type
_entity.pdbx_description
1 polymer ?
#
loop_
_entity_poly.entity_id
_entity_poly.type
_entity_poly.pdbx_seq_one_letter_code
_entity_poly.pdbx_strand_id
1 'polypeptide(L)'
;MITREMISNGFKNKVISIEDDYVGCLGICCKIGDIAFYFLGSEDENLTKVEYWKAYTLDMTIDMIYNILKDDKSAEENGLDDFEISYYESVLA
;
A
#
# COMPACT_ATOMS: atom_id res chain seq x y z
N MET A 1 -7.09 12.06 -6.95
CA MET A 1 -6.11 12.20 -5.86
C MET A 1 -6.56 11.38 -4.67
N ILE A 2 -5.72 10.45 -4.23
CA ILE A 2 -6.03 9.54 -3.12
C ILE A 2 -5.85 10.29 -1.80
N THR A 3 -6.85 10.21 -0.94
CA THR A 3 -6.78 10.81 0.40
C THR A 3 -6.45 9.78 1.46
N ARG A 4 -5.92 10.24 2.60
CA ARG A 4 -5.73 9.40 3.79
C ARG A 4 -7.02 8.72 4.26
N GLU A 5 -8.16 9.41 4.13
CA GLU A 5 -9.47 8.88 4.49
C GLU A 5 -9.89 7.72 3.56
N MET A 6 -9.63 7.83 2.25
CA MET A 6 -9.88 6.75 1.30
C MET A 6 -9.08 5.49 1.65
N ILE A 7 -7.81 5.64 2.05
CA ILE A 7 -6.97 4.50 2.48
C ILE A 7 -7.52 3.89 3.78
N SER A 8 -7.88 4.72 4.77
CA SER A 8 -8.48 4.26 6.02
C SER A 8 -9.78 3.47 5.77
N ASN A 9 -10.64 3.97 4.89
CA ASN A 9 -11.88 3.29 4.51
C ASN A 9 -11.62 2.03 3.69
N GLY A 10 -10.59 2.02 2.85
CA GLY A 10 -10.14 0.84 2.11
C GLY A 10 -9.77 -0.33 3.02
N PHE A 11 -9.06 -0.08 4.13
CA PHE A 11 -8.81 -1.11 5.15
C PHE A 11 -10.10 -1.58 5.84
N LYS A 12 -10.98 -0.65 6.25
CA LYS A 12 -12.27 -0.99 6.90
C LYS A 12 -13.15 -1.87 6.01
N ASN A 13 -13.16 -1.58 4.71
CA ASN A 13 -13.96 -2.29 3.71
C ASN A 13 -13.24 -3.51 3.10
N LYS A 14 -12.01 -3.81 3.56
CA LYS A 14 -11.18 -4.94 3.07
C LYS A 14 -10.81 -4.85 1.58
N VAL A 15 -10.84 -3.64 1.02
CA VAL A 15 -10.33 -3.34 -0.32
C VAL A 15 -8.80 -3.22 -0.29
N ILE A 16 -8.25 -2.78 0.84
CA ILE A 16 -6.81 -2.76 1.10
C ILE A 16 -6.45 -3.88 2.07
N SER A 17 -5.37 -4.59 1.77
CA SER A 17 -4.72 -5.52 2.71
C SER A 17 -3.19 -5.47 2.57
N ILE A 18 -2.50 -5.81 3.66
CA ILE A 18 -1.05 -6.02 3.64
C ILE A 18 -0.79 -7.51 3.47
N GLU A 19 0.03 -7.88 2.50
CA GLU A 19 0.36 -9.27 2.17
C GLU A 19 1.87 -9.47 2.11
N ASP A 20 2.34 -10.65 2.50
CA ASP A 20 3.74 -11.11 2.39
C ASP A 20 3.91 -12.20 1.33
N ASP A 21 2.81 -12.65 0.72
CA ASP A 21 2.79 -13.60 -0.40
C ASP A 21 1.56 -13.31 -1.29
N TYR A 22 1.72 -12.41 -2.27
CA TYR A 22 0.70 -12.10 -3.26
C TYR A 22 1.31 -11.94 -4.65
N VAL A 23 0.91 -12.78 -5.61
CA VAL A 23 1.32 -12.71 -7.03
C VAL A 23 2.85 -12.61 -7.19
N GLY A 24 3.59 -13.29 -6.31
CA GLY A 24 5.06 -13.28 -6.33
C GLY A 24 5.70 -12.08 -5.63
N CYS A 25 4.97 -11.32 -4.79
CA CYS A 25 5.60 -10.42 -3.82
C CYS A 25 6.66 -11.21 -3.02
N LEU A 26 7.89 -10.69 -2.95
CA LEU A 26 9.00 -11.33 -2.23
C LEU A 26 9.16 -10.79 -0.80
N GLY A 27 8.20 -9.98 -0.35
CA GLY A 27 8.15 -9.33 0.95
C GLY A 27 6.82 -8.62 1.12
N ILE A 28 6.72 -7.76 2.14
CA ILE A 28 5.51 -7.03 2.46
C ILE A 28 5.10 -6.06 1.34
N CYS A 29 3.92 -6.26 0.79
CA CYS A 29 3.30 -5.41 -0.21
C CYS A 29 1.90 -4.94 0.24
N CYS A 30 1.51 -3.76 -0.23
CA CYS A 30 0.17 -3.21 -0.05
C CYS A 30 -0.66 -3.61 -1.27
N LYS A 31 -1.69 -4.44 -1.04
CA LYS A 31 -2.66 -4.82 -2.05
C LYS A 31 -3.85 -3.87 -1.97
N ILE A 32 -4.21 -3.26 -3.10
CA ILE A 32 -5.40 -2.43 -3.28
C ILE A 32 -6.21 -3.02 -4.43
N GLY A 33 -7.40 -3.55 -4.15
CA GLY A 33 -8.17 -4.28 -5.16
C GLY A 33 -7.42 -5.55 -5.58
N ASP A 34 -6.97 -5.62 -6.83
CA ASP A 34 -6.26 -6.76 -7.41
C ASP A 34 -4.77 -6.49 -7.70
N ILE A 35 -4.32 -5.24 -7.54
CA ILE A 35 -2.94 -4.82 -7.79
C ILE A 35 -2.25 -4.55 -6.45
N ALA A 36 -0.95 -4.86 -6.37
CA ALA A 36 -0.15 -4.63 -5.18
C ALA A 36 1.14 -3.90 -5.53
N PHE A 37 1.64 -3.13 -4.56
CA PHE A 37 2.91 -2.43 -4.66
C PHE A 37 3.70 -2.51 -3.35
N TYR A 38 5.03 -2.39 -3.44
CA TYR A 38 5.88 -2.32 -2.26
C TYR A 38 5.83 -0.92 -1.67
N PHE A 39 5.63 -0.84 -0.36
CA PHE A 39 5.53 0.44 0.36
C PHE A 39 6.50 0.53 1.54
N LEU A 40 7.17 -0.58 1.86
CA LEU A 40 8.29 -0.61 2.80
C LEU A 40 9.60 -0.43 2.05
N GLY A 41 10.57 0.22 2.70
CA GLY A 41 11.93 0.29 2.19
C GLY A 41 12.62 -1.08 2.22
N SER A 42 13.79 -1.16 1.58
CA SER A 42 14.59 -2.39 1.46
C SER A 42 15.08 -2.99 2.78
N GLU A 43 14.95 -2.28 3.90
CA GLU A 43 15.35 -2.75 5.23
C GLU A 43 14.40 -3.83 5.79
N ASP A 44 13.17 -3.92 5.29
CA ASP A 44 12.11 -4.78 5.82
C ASP A 44 11.68 -5.91 4.85
N GLU A 45 12.48 -6.21 3.83
CA GLU A 45 12.16 -7.17 2.76
C GLU A 45 11.83 -8.59 3.24
N ASN A 46 12.29 -8.98 4.44
CA ASN A 46 12.10 -10.32 4.99
C ASN A 46 11.00 -10.42 6.06
N LEU A 47 10.24 -9.35 6.31
CA LEU A 47 9.15 -9.40 7.28
C LEU A 47 8.01 -10.29 6.79
N THR A 48 7.54 -11.19 7.65
CA THR A 48 6.22 -11.81 7.47
C THR A 48 5.11 -10.82 7.84
N LYS A 49 3.89 -11.04 7.33
CA LYS A 49 2.71 -10.24 7.67
C LYS A 49 2.43 -10.25 9.17
N VAL A 50 2.71 -11.36 9.84
CA VAL A 50 2.57 -11.47 11.30
C VAL A 50 3.58 -10.59 12.03
N GLU A 51 4.82 -10.54 11.56
CA GLU A 51 5.87 -9.69 12.15
C GLU A 51 5.60 -8.21 11.86
N TYR A 52 5.15 -7.89 10.64
CA TYR A 52 4.74 -6.56 10.25
C TYR A 52 3.70 -5.99 11.22
N TRP A 53 2.60 -6.71 11.47
CA TRP A 53 1.55 -6.23 12.38
C TRP A 53 1.92 -6.25 13.87
N LYS A 54 3.05 -6.87 14.25
CA LYS A 54 3.63 -6.70 15.60
C LYS A 54 4.42 -5.41 15.74
N ALA A 55 5.03 -4.94 14.65
CA ALA A 55 5.89 -3.75 14.64
C ALA A 55 5.14 -2.46 14.26
N TYR A 56 4.16 -2.56 13.36
CA TYR A 56 3.49 -1.43 12.76
C TYR A 56 2.01 -1.37 13.15
N THR A 57 1.55 -0.17 13.48
CA THR A 57 0.13 0.08 13.73
C THR A 57 -0.59 0.39 12.42
N LEU A 58 -1.91 0.14 12.37
CA LEU A 58 -2.73 0.50 11.21
C LEU A 58 -2.60 1.98 10.83
N ASP A 59 -2.50 2.88 11.80
CA ASP A 59 -2.37 4.32 11.55
C ASP A 59 -1.03 4.67 10.86
N MET A 60 0.06 4.04 11.30
CA MET A 60 1.37 4.15 10.64
C MET A 60 1.33 3.59 9.23
N THR A 61 0.70 2.43 9.02
CA THR A 61 0.52 1.83 7.70
C THR A 61 -0.25 2.76 6.76
N ILE A 62 -1.34 3.38 7.24
CA ILE A 62 -2.13 4.35 6.48
C ILE A 62 -1.25 5.54 6.10
N ASP A 63 -0.44 6.08 7.01
CA ASP A 63 0.44 7.21 6.72
C ASP A 63 1.52 6.86 5.69
N MET A 64 2.12 5.66 5.78
CA MET A 64 3.11 5.19 4.82
C MET A 64 2.53 5.09 3.41
N ILE A 65 1.37 4.43 3.27
CA ILE A 65 0.67 4.31 1.98
C ILE A 65 0.26 5.68 1.45
N TYR A 66 -0.30 6.54 2.31
CA TYR A 66 -0.71 7.89 1.91
C TYR A 66 0.46 8.72 1.42
N ASN A 67 1.62 8.66 2.09
CA ASN A 67 2.79 9.42 1.68
C ASN A 67 3.32 9.03 0.30
N ILE A 68 3.10 7.79 -0.13
CA ILE A 68 3.42 7.32 -1.48
C ILE A 68 2.36 7.78 -2.48
N LEU A 69 1.07 7.65 -2.13
CA LEU A 69 -0.05 7.85 -3.07
C LEU A 69 -0.63 9.28 -3.10
N LYS A 70 -0.12 10.21 -2.31
CA LYS A 70 -0.67 11.58 -2.16
C LYS A 70 -0.60 12.43 -3.44
N ASP A 71 0.38 12.17 -4.30
CA ASP A 71 0.59 12.88 -5.57
C ASP A 71 1.44 12.03 -6.53
N ASP A 72 1.33 12.33 -7.83
CA ASP A 72 1.99 11.59 -8.92
C ASP A 72 3.50 11.52 -8.74
N LYS A 73 4.11 12.61 -8.23
CA LYS A 73 5.55 12.66 -8.00
C LYS A 73 5.97 11.65 -6.94
N SER A 74 5.26 11.59 -5.82
CA SER A 74 5.57 10.66 -4.73
C SER A 74 5.37 9.21 -5.17
N ALA A 75 4.36 8.96 -6.01
CA ALA A 75 4.10 7.66 -6.60
C ALA A 75 5.24 7.23 -7.54
N GLU A 76 5.64 8.09 -8.47
CA GLU A 76 6.73 7.83 -9.43
C GLU A 76 8.07 7.56 -8.70
N GLU A 77 8.38 8.33 -7.65
CA GLU A 77 9.58 8.12 -6.81
C GLU A 77 9.58 6.76 -6.10
N ASN A 78 8.42 6.12 -5.95
CA ASN A 78 8.26 4.77 -5.38
C ASN A 78 7.96 3.71 -6.45
N GLY A 79 8.17 4.03 -7.73
CA GLY A 79 8.10 3.08 -8.84
C GLY A 79 6.69 2.78 -9.34
N LEU A 80 5.70 3.60 -8.99
CA LEU A 80 4.34 3.49 -9.49
C LEU A 80 4.16 4.33 -10.75
N ASP A 81 3.44 3.79 -11.73
CA ASP A 81 3.07 4.52 -12.94
C ASP A 81 1.65 5.15 -12.89
N ASP A 82 1.35 5.99 -13.88
CA ASP A 82 0.05 6.66 -14.00
C ASP A 82 -1.13 5.67 -14.09
N PHE A 83 -0.90 4.47 -14.63
CA PHE A 83 -1.94 3.44 -14.76
C PHE A 83 -2.27 2.85 -13.39
N GLU A 84 -1.25 2.51 -12.59
CA GLU A 84 -1.44 2.02 -11.22
C GLU A 84 -2.15 3.06 -10.35
N ILE A 85 -1.74 4.33 -10.41
CA ILE A 85 -2.38 5.40 -9.65
C ILE A 85 -3.84 5.59 -10.08
N SER A 86 -4.11 5.62 -11.38
CA SER A 86 -5.49 5.72 -11.91
C SER A 86 -6.35 4.53 -11.46
N TYR A 87 -5.78 3.33 -11.41
CA TYR A 87 -6.45 2.14 -10.92
C TYR A 87 -6.79 2.26 -9.42
N TYR A 88 -5.82 2.65 -8.59
CA TYR A 88 -6.04 2.82 -7.15
C TYR A 88 -7.07 3.91 -6.85
N GLU A 89 -7.06 5.01 -7.60
CA GLU A 89 -8.09 6.05 -7.49
C GLU A 89 -9.49 5.51 -7.78
N SER A 90 -9.65 4.68 -8.82
CA SER A 90 -10.94 4.07 -9.17
C SER A 90 -11.42 3.07 -8.13
N VAL A 91 -10.52 2.31 -7.51
CA VAL A 91 -10.86 1.25 -6.55
C VAL A 91 -11.19 1.80 -5.17
N LEU A 92 -10.57 2.92 -4.78
CA LEU A 92 -10.75 3.55 -3.48
C LEU A 92 -11.84 4.63 -3.43
N ALA A 93 -12.44 4.96 -4.58
CA ALA A 93 -13.52 5.94 -4.72
C ALA A 93 -14.84 5.53 -4.02
#